data_AF-Q6DV61-F1
#
_entry.id   AF-Q6DV61-F1
#
_cell.length_a   1.000
_cell.length_b   1.000
_cell.length_c   1.000
_cell.angle_alpha   90.00
_cell.angle_beta   90.00
_cell.angle_gamma   90.00
#
_symmetry.space_group_name_H-M   'P 1'
#
loop_
_entity.id
_entity.type
_entity.pdbx_description
1 polymer ?
#
loop_
_entity_poly.entity_id
_entity_poly.type
_entity_poly.pdbx_seq_one_letter_code
_entity_poly.pdbx_strand_id
1 'polypeptide(L)'
;SWTVEWEFPANTKVTSAWDATVTDSANHWTAKNLGWNGTLAPGASVSFGFNGSGNGAPSGCKLNGNPCDGSTNPGDNAPSAPGKPTASDITNTSVKLSWAAATDDKGIKNYDVKRDGA
;
A
#
# COMPACT_ATOMS: atom_id res chain seq x y z
N SER A 1 -8.67 -7.60 -11.20
CA SER A 1 -7.43 -7.84 -11.96
C SER A 1 -6.30 -7.26 -11.15
N TRP A 2 -5.19 -7.99 -11.02
CA TRP A 2 -3.99 -7.53 -10.33
C TRP A 2 -2.79 -7.53 -11.28
N THR A 3 -1.89 -6.59 -11.05
CA THR A 3 -0.65 -6.40 -11.78
C THR A 3 0.47 -6.16 -10.78
N VAL A 4 1.52 -6.96 -10.84
CA VAL A 4 2.73 -6.81 -10.02
C VAL A 4 3.86 -6.34 -10.93
N GLU A 5 4.53 -5.27 -10.56
CA GLU A 5 5.64 -4.67 -11.30
C GLU A 5 6.89 -4.68 -10.43
N TRP A 6 8.06 -4.92 -11.01
CA TRP A 6 9.34 -4.84 -10.31
C TRP A 6 10.50 -4.58 -11.28
N GLU A 7 11.63 -4.16 -10.74
CA GLU A 7 12.86 -3.94 -11.49
C GLU A 7 13.85 -5.06 -11.19
N PHE A 8 14.49 -5.58 -12.25
CA PHE A 8 15.64 -6.47 -12.13
C PHE A 8 16.95 -5.74 -12.47
N PRO A 9 18.06 -6.05 -11.79
CA PRO A 9 19.38 -5.60 -12.22
C PRO A 9 19.69 -6.07 -13.64
N ALA A 10 20.53 -5.30 -14.33
CA ALA A 10 21.00 -5.69 -15.66
C ALA A 10 21.54 -7.13 -15.66
N ASN A 11 21.19 -7.91 -16.69
CA ASN A 11 21.50 -9.34 -16.85
C ASN A 11 20.66 -10.31 -16.01
N THR A 12 19.68 -9.84 -15.23
CA THR A 12 18.67 -10.72 -14.61
C THR A 12 17.40 -10.74 -15.47
N LYS A 13 16.92 -11.94 -15.81
CA LYS A 13 15.72 -12.12 -16.64
C LYS A 13 14.87 -13.29 -16.18
N VAL A 14 13.55 -13.18 -16.34
CA VAL A 14 12.63 -14.32 -16.20
C VAL A 14 12.69 -15.18 -17.47
N THR A 15 12.71 -16.50 -17.29
CA THR A 15 12.77 -17.48 -18.38
C THR A 15 11.46 -18.26 -18.54
N SER A 16 10.74 -18.48 -17.45
CA SER A 16 9.40 -19.07 -17.46
C SER A 16 8.60 -18.56 -16.26
N ALA A 17 7.28 -18.56 -16.38
CA ALA A 17 6.37 -18.18 -15.30
C ALA A 17 5.13 -19.07 -15.30
N TRP A 18 4.48 -19.17 -14.15
CA TRP A 18 3.22 -19.87 -13.97
C TRP A 18 2.27 -19.02 -13.10
N ASP A 19 0.97 -19.27 -13.24
CA ASP A 19 -0.11 -18.53 -12.57
C ASP A 19 -0.13 -17.01 -12.83
N ALA A 20 0.71 -16.51 -13.74
CA ALA A 20 0.73 -15.13 -14.21
C ALA A 20 1.28 -15.05 -15.64
N THR A 21 0.86 -14.03 -16.38
CA THR A 21 1.55 -13.62 -17.61
C THR A 21 2.64 -12.63 -17.24
N VAL A 22 3.90 -12.99 -17.43
CA VAL A 22 5.05 -12.14 -17.12
C VAL A 22 5.65 -11.60 -18.41
N THR A 23 5.80 -10.29 -18.49
CA THR A 23 6.40 -9.57 -19.63
C THR A 23 7.46 -8.60 -19.14
N ASP A 24 8.46 -8.31 -19.98
CA ASP A 24 9.48 -7.32 -19.69
C ASP A 24 9.45 -6.12 -20.64
N SER A 25 9.98 -5.01 -20.15
CA SER A 25 10.43 -3.86 -20.92
C SER A 25 11.80 -3.44 -20.38
N ALA A 26 12.86 -3.93 -21.03
CA ALA A 26 14.25 -3.79 -20.56
C ALA A 26 14.46 -4.38 -19.15
N ASN A 27 14.61 -3.54 -18.13
CA ASN A 27 14.83 -3.98 -16.75
C ASN A 27 13.53 -4.01 -15.92
N HIS A 28 12.43 -3.50 -16.48
CA HIS A 28 11.13 -3.46 -15.85
C HIS A 28 10.34 -4.71 -16.19
N TRP A 29 9.82 -5.39 -15.18
CA TRP A 29 9.08 -6.63 -15.31
C TRP A 29 7.67 -6.47 -14.76
N THR A 30 6.70 -7.05 -15.46
CA THR A 30 5.28 -6.96 -15.13
C THR A 30 4.65 -8.35 -15.14
N ALA A 31 4.10 -8.79 -14.01
CA ALA A 31 3.24 -9.97 -13.90
C ALA A 31 1.77 -9.55 -13.83
N LYS A 32 0.96 -10.05 -14.77
CA LYS A 32 -0.48 -9.84 -14.78
C LYS A 32 -1.23 -11.12 -14.49
N ASN A 33 -2.31 -11.01 -13.73
CA ASN A 33 -3.21 -12.12 -13.44
C ASN A 33 -3.72 -12.81 -14.72
N LEU A 34 -3.94 -14.12 -14.63
CA LEU A 34 -4.69 -14.89 -15.60
C LEU A 34 -6.19 -14.71 -15.35
N GLY A 35 -7.03 -14.99 -16.35
CA GLY A 35 -8.49 -14.76 -16.25
C GLY A 35 -9.15 -15.44 -15.05
N TRP A 36 -8.60 -16.55 -14.57
CA TRP A 36 -9.15 -17.33 -13.45
C TRP A 36 -8.71 -16.87 -12.05
N ASN A 37 -7.61 -16.10 -11.92
CA ASN A 37 -7.09 -15.63 -10.62
C ASN A 37 -7.11 -14.11 -10.45
N GLY A 38 -7.86 -13.39 -11.28
CA GLY A 38 -7.89 -11.93 -11.28
C GLY A 38 -8.75 -11.26 -10.21
N THR A 39 -9.71 -11.98 -9.63
CA THR A 39 -10.65 -11.43 -8.65
C THR A 39 -10.20 -11.84 -7.24
N LEU A 40 -9.71 -10.85 -6.48
CA LEU A 40 -9.30 -11.01 -5.09
C LEU A 40 -10.28 -10.25 -4.20
N ALA A 41 -10.93 -10.96 -3.28
CA ALA A 41 -11.72 -10.34 -2.22
C ALA A 41 -10.78 -9.69 -1.17
N PRO A 42 -11.27 -8.72 -0.36
CA PRO A 42 -10.50 -8.20 0.76
C PRO A 42 -10.01 -9.32 1.70
N GLY A 43 -8.71 -9.35 1.98
CA GLY A 43 -8.07 -10.39 2.79
C GLY A 43 -7.76 -11.70 2.05
N ALA A 44 -8.13 -11.84 0.78
CA ALA A 44 -7.74 -12.98 -0.04
C ALA A 44 -6.27 -12.83 -0.51
N SER A 45 -5.63 -13.97 -0.81
CA SER A 45 -4.29 -14.02 -1.38
C SER A 45 -4.26 -14.97 -2.58
N VAL A 46 -3.39 -14.65 -3.53
CA VAL A 46 -3.00 -15.51 -4.65
C VAL A 46 -1.48 -15.52 -4.73
N SER A 47 -0.95 -16.61 -5.23
CA SER A 47 0.48 -16.78 -5.46
C SER A 47 0.73 -17.00 -6.94
N PHE A 48 1.82 -16.46 -7.44
CA PHE A 48 2.37 -16.79 -8.75
C PHE A 48 3.87 -17.07 -8.59
N GLY A 49 4.48 -17.66 -9.61
CA GLY A 49 5.90 -17.92 -9.57
C GLY A 49 6.55 -17.82 -10.94
N PHE A 50 7.88 -17.75 -10.93
CA PHE A 50 8.69 -17.67 -12.12
C PHE A 50 10.06 -18.28 -11.89
N ASN A 51 10.67 -18.76 -12.97
CA ASN A 51 12.07 -19.12 -13.01
C ASN A 51 12.88 -18.02 -13.69
N GLY A 52 14.07 -17.71 -13.18
CA GLY A 52 14.91 -16.63 -13.67
C GLY A 52 16.36 -17.05 -13.84
N SER A 53 17.10 -16.26 -14.62
CA SER A 53 18.56 -16.40 -14.80
C SER A 53 19.22 -15.05 -14.56
N GLY A 54 20.34 -15.03 -13.83
CA GLY A 54 21.11 -13.82 -13.53
C GLY A 54 21.46 -13.68 -12.05
N ASN A 55 22.23 -12.64 -11.73
CA ASN A 55 22.61 -12.29 -10.37
C ASN A 55 21.91 -10.99 -9.99
N GLY A 56 20.95 -11.05 -9.06
CA GLY A 56 20.25 -9.87 -8.57
C GLY A 56 18.89 -10.18 -7.96
N ALA A 57 18.57 -9.49 -6.86
CA ALA A 57 17.24 -9.52 -6.28
C ALA A 57 16.32 -8.50 -7.00
N PRO A 58 15.01 -8.78 -7.12
CA PRO A 58 14.05 -7.80 -7.62
C PRO A 58 13.94 -6.63 -6.63
N SER A 59 13.70 -5.43 -7.16
CA SER A 59 13.54 -4.20 -6.38
C SER A 59 12.35 -3.38 -6.88
N GLY A 60 11.92 -2.38 -6.10
CA GLY A 60 10.85 -1.46 -6.53
C GLY A 60 9.51 -2.14 -6.78
N CYS A 61 9.20 -3.21 -6.05
CA CYS A 61 7.96 -3.97 -6.24
C CYS A 61 6.73 -3.08 -6.03
N LYS A 62 5.82 -3.10 -7.01
CA LYS A 62 4.51 -2.45 -6.94
C LYS A 62 3.40 -3.45 -7.25
N LEU A 63 2.32 -3.44 -6.48
CA LEU A 63 1.07 -4.13 -6.73
C LEU A 63 0.00 -3.09 -7.09
N ASN A 64 -0.49 -3.14 -8.33
CA ASN A 64 -1.46 -2.18 -8.89
C ASN A 64 -1.02 -0.71 -8.69
N GLY A 65 0.29 -0.45 -8.81
CA GLY A 65 0.90 0.87 -8.58
C GLY A 65 1.33 1.17 -7.14
N ASN A 66 0.91 0.39 -6.15
CA ASN A 66 1.21 0.61 -4.73
C ASN A 66 2.42 -0.23 -4.27
N PRO A 67 3.26 0.19 -3.31
CA PRO A 67 4.46 -0.53 -2.92
C PRO A 67 4.15 -1.87 -2.27
N CYS A 68 4.95 -2.90 -2.56
CA CYS A 68 4.78 -4.23 -1.96
C CYS A 68 5.31 -4.32 -0.51
N ASP A 69 6.08 -3.32 -0.04
CA ASP A 69 6.69 -3.31 1.29
C ASP A 69 5.74 -2.84 2.41
N GLY A 70 4.48 -2.55 2.05
CA GLY A 70 3.47 -2.07 2.99
C GLY A 70 3.63 -0.60 3.39
N SER A 71 4.54 0.13 2.74
CA SER A 71 4.58 1.60 2.87
C SER A 71 3.35 2.24 2.23
N THR A 72 2.97 3.40 2.74
CA THR A 72 1.86 4.18 2.18
C THR A 72 2.18 4.58 0.74
N ASN A 73 1.13 4.63 -0.07
CA ASN A 73 1.19 4.70 -1.52
C ASN A 73 2.12 5.81 -2.07
N PRO A 74 2.80 5.63 -3.22
CA PRO A 74 3.39 6.74 -3.97
C PRO A 74 2.27 7.72 -4.32
N GLY A 75 2.29 8.87 -3.64
CA GLY A 75 1.25 9.89 -3.78
C GLY A 75 0.12 9.81 -2.76
N ASP A 76 0.33 9.16 -1.61
CA ASP A 76 -0.46 9.33 -0.39
C ASP A 76 0.44 9.92 0.70
N ASN A 77 0.19 11.17 1.09
CA ASN A 77 0.99 11.83 2.11
C ASN A 77 0.42 11.49 3.48
N ALA A 78 1.29 11.43 4.50
CA ALA A 78 0.80 11.24 5.86
C ALA A 78 -0.17 12.39 6.25
N PRO A 79 -1.24 12.10 7.01
CA PRO A 79 -2.15 13.11 7.51
C PRO A 79 -1.42 14.22 8.27
N SER A 80 -1.89 15.46 8.13
CA SER A 80 -1.41 16.55 8.99
C SER A 80 -1.82 16.33 10.45
N ALA A 81 -1.08 16.93 11.39
CA ALA A 81 -1.49 16.91 12.78
C ALA A 81 -2.81 17.68 12.96
N PRO A 82 -3.81 17.14 13.68
CA PRO A 82 -4.98 17.92 14.06
C PRO A 82 -4.59 19.10 14.95
N GLY A 83 -5.44 20.12 14.97
CA GLY A 83 -5.29 21.26 15.87
C GLY A 83 -5.37 20.85 17.35
N LYS A 84 -4.84 21.72 18.22
CA LYS A 84 -4.93 21.51 19.66
C LYS A 84 -6.41 21.40 20.10
N PRO A 85 -6.81 20.34 20.81
CA PRO A 85 -8.18 20.23 21.30
C PRO A 85 -8.48 21.28 22.37
N THR A 86 -9.71 21.81 22.32
CA THR A 86 -10.29 22.68 23.34
C THR A 86 -11.49 22.00 23.97
N ALA A 87 -11.59 22.06 25.31
CA ALA A 87 -12.72 21.55 26.06
C ALA A 87 -13.71 22.68 26.40
N SER A 88 -14.99 22.38 26.31
CA SER A 88 -16.12 23.29 26.60
C SER A 88 -17.31 22.48 27.15
N ASP A 89 -18.37 23.18 27.57
CA ASP A 89 -19.62 22.57 28.06
C ASP A 89 -19.38 21.44 29.08
N ILE A 90 -18.53 21.73 30.07
CA ILE A 90 -18.11 20.75 31.07
C ILE A 90 -19.21 20.60 32.13
N THR A 91 -19.69 19.38 32.30
CA THR A 91 -20.58 18.98 33.38
C THR A 91 -19.92 17.90 34.23
N ASN A 92 -20.65 17.40 35.24
CA ASN A 92 -20.18 16.27 36.05
C ASN A 92 -20.01 14.97 35.24
N THR A 93 -20.67 14.83 34.08
CA THR A 93 -20.69 13.57 33.30
C THR A 93 -20.37 13.75 31.82
N SER A 94 -20.16 14.97 31.34
CA SER A 94 -19.88 15.24 29.94
C SER A 94 -18.88 16.38 29.75
N VAL A 95 -18.19 16.32 28.62
CA VAL A 95 -17.36 17.40 28.10
C VAL A 95 -17.52 17.44 26.59
N LYS A 96 -17.52 18.64 26.01
CA LYS A 96 -17.47 18.83 24.57
C LYS A 96 -16.05 19.17 24.16
N LEU A 97 -15.44 18.32 23.33
CA LEU A 97 -14.17 18.63 22.66
C LEU A 97 -14.41 19.19 21.27
N SER A 98 -13.55 20.13 20.87
CA SER A 98 -13.47 20.64 19.50
C SER A 98 -12.01 20.86 19.12
N TRP A 99 -11.65 20.59 17.88
CA TRP A 99 -10.32 20.77 17.32
C TRP A 99 -10.40 21.03 15.81
N ALA A 100 -9.36 21.64 15.25
CA ALA A 100 -9.21 21.72 13.79
C ALA A 100 -8.88 20.33 13.24
N ALA A 101 -9.63 19.86 12.24
CA ALA A 101 -9.40 18.55 11.64
C ALA A 101 -8.04 18.46 10.94
N ALA A 102 -7.43 17.28 10.99
CA ALA A 102 -6.32 16.91 10.12
C ALA A 102 -6.79 16.92 8.66
N THR A 103 -5.84 17.20 7.76
CA THR A 103 -6.00 17.15 6.31
C THR A 103 -5.16 16.02 5.76
N ASP A 104 -5.69 15.32 4.77
CA ASP A 104 -5.06 14.19 4.11
C ASP A 104 -5.58 14.11 2.67
N ASP A 105 -4.76 13.66 1.73
CA ASP A 105 -5.15 13.61 0.31
C ASP A 105 -6.00 12.37 -0.06
N LYS A 106 -6.10 11.38 0.83
CA LYS A 106 -6.93 10.16 0.67
C LYS A 106 -7.93 9.94 1.79
N GLY A 107 -7.89 10.77 2.83
CA GLY A 107 -8.87 10.86 3.91
C GLY A 107 -8.36 10.38 5.26
N ILE A 108 -8.98 10.89 6.33
CA ILE A 108 -8.65 10.52 7.71
C ILE A 108 -9.45 9.29 8.12
N LYS A 109 -8.76 8.22 8.55
CA LYS A 109 -9.41 6.97 8.98
C LYS A 109 -10.04 7.06 10.38
N ASN A 110 -9.31 7.61 11.35
CA ASN A 110 -9.77 7.71 12.74
C ASN A 110 -9.03 8.83 13.50
N TYR A 111 -9.65 9.30 14.59
CA TYR A 111 -8.98 10.07 15.64
C TYR A 111 -8.95 9.24 16.91
N ASP A 112 -7.81 9.26 17.59
CA ASP A 112 -7.66 8.72 18.93
C ASP A 112 -7.58 9.90 19.91
N VAL A 113 -8.46 9.91 20.91
CA VAL A 113 -8.53 10.98 21.92
C VAL A 113 -8.10 10.39 23.26
N LYS A 114 -6.91 10.76 23.69
CA LYS A 114 -6.27 10.26 24.92
C LYS A 114 -6.38 11.26 26.05
N ARG A 115 -6.48 10.76 27.28
CA ARG A 115 -6.46 11.58 28.51
C ARG A 115 -5.14 11.33 29.21
N ASP A 116 -4.38 12.39 29.46
CA ASP A 116 -3.06 12.30 30.13
C ASP A 116 -2.05 11.40 29.40
N GLY A 117 -2.23 11.20 28.09
CA GLY A 117 -1.36 10.37 27.25
C GLY A 117 -1.67 8.87 27.27
N ALA A 118 -2.70 8.43 28.02
CA ALA A 118 -3.21 7.07 28.04
C ALA A 118 -4.47 6.90 27.18
#